data_AF-A0A352KUI1-F1
#
_entry.id   AF-A0A352KUI1-F1
#
_cell.length_a   1.000
_cell.length_b   1.000
_cell.length_c   1.000
_cell.angle_alpha   90.00
_cell.angle_beta   90.00
_cell.angle_gamma   90.00
#
_symmetry.space_group_name_H-M   'P 1'
#
loop_
_entity.id
_entity.type
_entity.pdbx_description
1 polymer ?
#
loop_
_entity_poly.entity_id
_entity_poly.type
_entity_poly.pdbx_seq_one_letter_code
_entity_poly.pdbx_strand_id
1 'polypeptide(L)' 'MASPKSPLPEKICVACGRPYQWRRRWARDWEHVKYCSERCRRSKKSSDASAPNPDASQTPAQTQPARHRSRR' A
#
# COMPACT_ATOMS: atom_id res chain seq x y z
N MET A 1 21.25 -19.00 4.70
CA MET A 1 21.34 -17.91 3.72
C MET A 1 20.07 -17.91 2.89
N ALA A 2 19.23 -16.89 3.03
CA ALA A 2 17.92 -16.83 2.35
C ALA A 2 18.11 -16.36 0.91
N SER A 3 17.69 -17.18 -0.07
CA SER A 3 17.73 -16.80 -1.49
C SER A 3 16.94 -15.51 -1.75
N PRO A 4 17.46 -14.58 -2.55
CA PRO A 4 16.71 -13.42 -3.02
C PRO A 4 15.65 -13.93 -4.00
N LYS A 5 14.48 -14.27 -3.48
CA LYS A 5 13.28 -14.46 -4.30
C LYS A 5 13.01 -13.09 -4.91
N SER A 6 13.25 -12.95 -6.21
CA SER A 6 12.96 -11.76 -6.99
C SER A 6 11.62 -11.19 -6.51
N PRO A 7 11.55 -9.91 -6.10
CA PRO A 7 10.31 -9.34 -5.64
C PRO A 7 9.31 -9.50 -6.79
N LEU A 8 8.21 -10.22 -6.52
CA LEU A 8 7.17 -10.32 -7.52
C LEU A 8 6.69 -8.90 -7.85
N PRO A 9 6.34 -8.61 -9.11
CA PRO A 9 5.89 -7.29 -9.45
C PRO A 9 4.60 -6.98 -8.69
N GLU A 10 4.66 -5.93 -7.87
CA GLU A 10 3.54 -5.36 -7.13
C GLU A 10 2.98 -4.18 -7.91
N LYS A 11 1.65 -4.10 -8.02
CA LYS A 11 0.94 -2.96 -8.63
C LYS A 11 -0.04 -2.36 -7.64
N ILE A 12 -0.35 -1.08 -7.80
CA ILE A 12 -1.34 -0.38 -6.99
C ILE A 12 -2.72 -0.46 -7.67
N CYS A 13 -3.75 -0.80 -6.90
CA CYS A 13 -5.12 -0.83 -7.41
C CYS A 13 -5.68 0.59 -7.59
N VAL A 14 -6.10 0.96 -8.80
CA VAL A 14 -6.62 2.31 -9.10
C VAL A 14 -8.02 2.60 -8.52
N ALA A 15 -8.65 1.62 -7.88
CA ALA A 15 -9.95 1.78 -7.21
C ALA A 15 -9.82 1.91 -5.69
N CYS A 16 -8.93 1.14 -5.06
CA CYS A 16 -8.79 1.12 -3.59
C CYS A 16 -7.41 1.52 -3.07
N GLY A 17 -6.43 1.79 -3.93
CA GLY A 17 -5.08 2.21 -3.54
C GLY A 17 -4.22 1.11 -2.89
N ARG A 18 -4.73 -0.13 -2.77
CA ARG A 18 -4.00 -1.21 -2.11
C ARG A 18 -2.97 -1.85 -3.06
N PRO A 19 -1.74 -2.15 -2.60
CA PRO A 19 -0.77 -2.92 -3.36
C PRO A 19 -1.26 -4.36 -3.53
N TYR A 20 -1.04 -4.93 -4.71
CA TYR A 20 -1.35 -6.31 -5.00
C TYR A 20 -0.24 -6.95 -5.84
N GLN A 21 0.10 -8.18 -5.48
CA GLN A 21 1.13 -8.97 -6.15
C GLN A 21 0.60 -9.67 -7.40
N TRP A 22 1.50 -9.96 -8.33
CA TRP A 22 1.22 -10.79 -9.51
C TRP A 22 0.52 -12.11 -9.14
N ARG A 23 -0.46 -12.52 -9.96
CA ARG A 23 -1.18 -13.79 -9.83
C ARG A 23 -1.16 -14.53 -11.16
N ARG A 24 -1.11 -15.86 -11.13
CA ARG A 24 -1.17 -16.72 -12.33
C ARG A 24 -2.33 -16.41 -13.27
N ARG A 25 -3.50 -16.07 -12.73
CA ARG A 25 -4.69 -15.68 -13.51
C ARG A 25 -4.49 -14.44 -14.39
N TRP A 26 -3.45 -13.66 -14.12
CA TRP A 26 -3.12 -12.44 -14.84
C TRP A 26 -1.92 -12.60 -15.77
N ALA A 27 -1.40 -13.81 -15.94
CA ALA A 27 -0.22 -14.04 -16.78
C ALA A 27 -0.37 -13.50 -18.22
N ARG A 28 -1.59 -13.50 -18.78
CA ARG A 28 -1.87 -13.03 -20.14
C ARG A 28 -2.16 -11.53 -20.23
N ASP A 29 -2.78 -10.95 -19.21
CA ASP A 29 -3.33 -9.58 -19.25
C ASP A 29 -2.68 -8.64 -18.24
N TRP A 30 -1.55 -9.03 -17.62
CA TRP A 30 -0.94 -8.30 -16.50
C TRP A 30 -0.72 -6.81 -16.80
N GLU A 31 -0.35 -6.45 -18.03
CA GLU A 31 -0.19 -5.06 -18.46
C GLU A 31 -1.49 -4.26 -18.40
N HIS A 32 -2.63 -4.89 -18.69
CA HIS A 32 -3.96 -4.28 -18.65
C HIS A 32 -4.62 -4.36 -17.26
N VAL A 33 -4.11 -5.17 -16.34
CA VAL A 33 -4.64 -5.31 -14.98
C VAL A 33 -4.25 -4.08 -14.15
N LYS A 34 -5.25 -3.27 -13.79
CA LYS A 34 -5.15 -2.07 -12.92
C LYS A 34 -5.89 -2.22 -11.59
N TYR A 35 -6.59 -3.34 -11.39
CA TYR A 35 -7.50 -3.58 -10.27
C TYR A 35 -7.15 -4.89 -9.56
N CYS A 36 -7.13 -4.88 -8.22
CA CYS A 36 -6.80 -6.07 -7.43
C CYS A 36 -7.89 -7.18 -7.51
N SER A 37 -9.12 -6.81 -7.85
CA SER A 37 -10.27 -7.72 -7.90
C SER A 37 -11.29 -7.27 -8.96
N GLU A 38 -12.14 -8.21 -9.39
CA GLU A 38 -13.27 -7.89 -10.27
C GLU A 38 -14.29 -6.96 -9.60
N ARG A 39 -14.42 -7.04 -8.27
CA ARG A 39 -15.23 -6.11 -7.48
C ARG A 39 -14.75 -4.68 -7.67
N CYS A 40 -13.44 -4.41 -7.57
CA CYS A 40 -12.86 -3.09 -7.79
C CYS A 40 -13.03 -2.60 -9.25
N ARG A 41 -12.94 -3.52 -10.24
CA ARG A 41 -13.19 -3.19 -11.65
C ARG A 41 -14.65 -2.78 -11.88
N ARG A 42 -15.61 -3.44 -11.21
CA ARG A 42 -17.05 -3.14 -11.31
C ARG A 42 -17.45 -1.91 -10.51
N SER A 43 -16.90 -1.70 -9.31
CA SER A 43 -17.16 -0.52 -8.48
C SER A 43 -16.79 0.80 -9.16
N LYS A 44 -15.79 0.86 -10.05
CA LYS A 44 -15.50 2.13 -10.74
C LYS A 44 -16.65 2.63 -11.64
N LYS A 45 -17.61 1.76 -11.98
CA LYS A 45 -18.81 2.11 -12.78
C LYS A 45 -19.99 2.56 -11.91
N SER A 46 -19.88 2.42 -10.60
CA SER A 46 -20.98 2.61 -9.67
C SER A 46 -20.41 3.25 -8.40
N SER A 47 -20.76 4.51 -8.18
CA SER A 47 -20.68 5.15 -6.86
C SER A 47 -19.33 5.79 -6.51
N ASP A 48 -19.25 7.07 -6.81
CA ASP A 48 -19.13 8.08 -5.74
C ASP A 48 -19.83 7.59 -4.45
N ALA A 49 -19.08 7.36 -3.38
CA ALA A 49 -19.49 7.09 -1.98
C ALA A 49 -18.70 5.91 -1.37
N SER A 50 -17.46 6.17 -0.98
CA SER A 50 -16.87 5.68 0.27
C SER A 50 -15.42 6.15 0.32
N ALA A 51 -15.23 7.33 0.91
CA ALA A 51 -13.92 7.78 1.34
C ALA A 51 -13.31 6.73 2.28
N PRO A 52 -12.12 6.18 2.00
CA PRO A 52 -11.39 5.46 3.02
C PRO A 52 -10.86 6.49 4.02
N ASN A 53 -11.36 6.44 5.26
CA ASN A 53 -10.78 7.16 6.39
C ASN A 53 -9.26 6.90 6.44
N PRO A 54 -8.39 7.92 6.32
CA PRO A 54 -6.98 7.74 6.60
C PRO A 54 -6.80 7.73 8.12
N ASP A 55 -7.12 6.61 8.77
CA ASP A 55 -6.52 6.30 10.07
C ASP A 55 -5.05 5.90 9.84
N ALA A 56 -4.27 6.89 9.46
CA ALA A 56 -2.83 6.81 9.29
C ALA A 56 -2.24 8.04 9.98
N SER A 57 -2.31 8.05 11.31
CA SER A 57 -1.48 8.90 12.14
C SER A 57 -1.02 8.13 13.36
N GLN A 58 -0.30 7.04 13.08
CA GLN A 58 0.80 6.63 13.94
C GLN A 58 1.85 7.75 13.88
N THR A 59 1.81 8.67 14.84
CA THR A 59 2.86 9.70 15.04
C THR A 59 4.03 9.07 15.79
N PRO A 60 5.25 9.01 15.23
CA PRO A 60 6.45 8.79 16.00
C PRO A 60 7.01 10.16 16.45
N ALA A 61 6.65 10.61 17.64
CA ALA A 61 7.24 11.80 18.25
C ALA A 61 7.69 11.50 19.67
N GLN A 62 8.83 10.81 19.80
CA GLN A 62 9.59 10.76 21.05
C GLN A 62 11.01 11.26 20.80
N THR A 63 11.15 12.57 20.62
CA THR A 63 12.42 13.28 20.87
C THR A 63 12.41 13.65 22.34
N GLN A 64 13.26 12.98 23.13
CA GLN A 64 13.55 13.40 24.50
C GLN A 64 14.73 14.38 24.46
N PRO A 65 14.57 15.66 24.86
CA PRO A 65 15.72 16.48 25.20
C PRO A 65 16.22 16.09 26.59
N ALA A 66 17.28 15.28 26.65
CA ALA A 66 18.04 15.05 27.87
C ALA A 66 18.82 16.32 28.23
N ARG A 67 18.10 17.17 28.95
CA ARG A 67 18.57 18.27 29.78
C ARG A 67 19.65 17.81 30.77
N HIS A 68 20.59 18.73 31.04
CA HIS A 68 21.64 18.74 32.07
C HIS A 68 22.93 17.95 31.81
N ARG A 69 24.05 18.67 31.75
CA ARG A 69 24.88 18.85 32.96
C ARG A 69 25.95 19.92 32.73
N SER A 70 25.71 21.09 33.34
CA SER A 70 26.75 22.05 33.69
C SER A 70 27.87 21.33 34.45
N ARG A 71 29.14 21.55 34.09
CA ARG A 71 30.27 21.40 35.00
C ARG A 71 31.54 22.06 34.45
N ARG A 72 31.92 23.13 35.18
CA ARG A 72 33.21 23.81 35.29
C ARG A 72 33.64 24.72 34.14
#